data_AF-A0A7S0P0D0-F1
#
_entry.id   AF-A0A7S0P0D0-F1
#
_cell.length_a   1.000
_cell.length_b   1.000
_cell.length_c   1.000
_cell.angle_alpha   90.00
_cell.angle_beta   90.00
_cell.angle_gamma   90.00
#
_symmetry.space_group_name_H-M   'P 1'
#
loop_
_entity.id
_entity.type
_entity.pdbx_description
1 polymer ?
#
loop_
_entity_poly.entity_id
_entity_poly.type
_entity_poly.pdbx_seq_one_letter_code
_entity_poly.pdbx_strand_id
1 'polypeptide(L)'
;GGDGGGLGPKPSRRAEERRRSAAEARAQLLEEAARKRKDAALSHVIICEKRDKKAARFTTAGVPYPFTSREQFERSLRNPLGTDWNTAESHAALVAPRLSTVRGAIIEAIPQHRKAAAGKKADAKKKKKAV
;
A
#
# COMPACT_ATOMS: atom_id res chain seq x y z
N GLY A 1 -15.36 61.81 11.93
CA GLY A 1 -13.98 62.32 11.72
C GLY A 1 -13.01 61.31 12.27
N GLY A 2 -11.92 61.03 11.55
CA GLY A 2 -10.81 60.20 12.03
C GLY A 2 -10.20 59.29 10.96
N ASP A 3 -9.63 59.88 9.91
CA ASP A 3 -8.75 59.18 8.97
C ASP A 3 -7.40 58.91 9.64
N GLY A 4 -7.12 57.64 9.96
CA GLY A 4 -5.89 57.18 10.60
C GLY A 4 -4.73 57.04 9.62
N GLY A 5 -4.49 58.04 8.78
CA GLY A 5 -3.43 58.06 7.75
C GLY A 5 -2.06 58.47 8.32
N GLY A 6 -1.54 57.72 9.29
CA GLY A 6 -0.18 57.94 9.80
C GLY A 6 0.89 57.48 8.82
N LEU A 7 1.29 58.35 7.89
CA LEU A 7 2.47 58.15 7.04
C LEU A 7 3.74 58.14 7.91
N GLY A 8 4.13 56.95 8.37
CA GLY A 8 5.38 56.73 9.09
C GLY A 8 6.60 57.16 8.27
N PRO A 9 7.77 57.32 8.92
CA PRO A 9 9.00 57.77 8.24
C PRO A 9 9.27 56.92 7.00
N LYS A 10 9.54 57.56 5.87
CA LYS A 10 9.81 56.88 4.60
C LYS A 10 10.93 55.87 4.82
N PRO A 11 10.72 54.58 4.47
CA PRO A 11 11.75 53.57 4.65
C PRO A 11 13.02 54.01 3.93
N SER A 12 14.18 53.77 4.55
CA SER A 12 15.46 54.09 3.91
C SER A 12 15.60 53.33 2.59
N ARG A 13 16.31 53.90 1.62
CA ARG A 13 16.57 53.27 0.31
C ARG A 13 17.03 51.81 0.43
N ARG A 14 17.88 51.52 1.43
CA ARG A 14 18.36 50.18 1.76
C ARG A 14 17.29 49.24 2.34
N ALA A 15 16.27 49.77 2.99
CA ALA A 15 15.11 49.00 3.44
C ALA A 15 14.17 48.67 2.26
N GLU A 16 13.99 49.59 1.31
CA GLU A 16 13.19 49.35 0.09
C GLU A 16 13.84 48.32 -0.83
N GLU A 17 15.16 48.42 -1.06
CA GLU A 17 15.92 47.46 -1.88
C GLU A 17 15.88 46.04 -1.29
N ARG A 18 15.99 45.91 0.05
CA ARG A 18 15.82 44.63 0.75
C ARG A 18 14.41 44.06 0.61
N ARG A 19 13.39 44.91 0.67
CA ARG A 19 11.98 44.48 0.50
C ARG A 19 11.69 44.04 -0.93
N ARG A 20 12.25 44.75 -1.93
CA ARG A 20 12.11 44.43 -3.35
C ARG A 20 12.79 43.11 -3.70
N SER A 21 14.05 42.93 -3.29
CA SER A 21 14.78 41.66 -3.49
C SER A 21 14.11 40.49 -2.76
N ALA A 22 13.58 40.70 -1.55
CA ALA A 22 12.81 39.66 -0.84
C ALA A 22 11.48 39.31 -1.55
N ALA A 23 10.81 40.30 -2.14
CA ALA A 23 9.58 40.07 -2.92
C ALA A 23 9.87 39.34 -4.23
N GLU A 24 10.95 39.70 -4.93
CA GLU A 24 11.41 39.04 -6.15
C GLU A 24 11.84 37.59 -5.87
N ALA A 25 12.61 37.36 -4.79
CA ALA A 25 12.96 36.01 -4.36
C ALA A 25 11.71 35.17 -3.99
N ARG A 26 10.71 35.78 -3.34
CA ARG A 26 9.44 35.11 -3.03
C ARG A 26 8.64 34.78 -4.30
N ALA A 27 8.63 35.68 -5.28
CA ALA A 27 7.97 35.46 -6.56
C ALA A 27 8.63 34.31 -7.33
N GLN A 28 9.97 34.27 -7.37
CA GLN A 28 10.73 33.17 -7.96
C GLN A 28 10.40 31.83 -7.29
N LEU A 29 10.37 31.78 -5.95
CA LEU A 29 10.00 30.56 -5.22
C LEU A 29 8.57 30.09 -5.52
N LEU A 30 7.61 31.02 -5.62
CA LEU A 30 6.23 30.71 -5.98
C LEU A 30 6.11 30.17 -7.41
N GLU A 31 6.86 30.74 -8.34
CA GLU A 31 6.87 30.33 -9.75
C GLU A 31 7.53 28.96 -9.94
N GLU A 32 8.64 28.71 -9.24
CA GLU A 32 9.25 27.38 -9.19
C GLU A 32 8.32 26.33 -8.55
N ALA A 33 7.61 26.71 -7.48
CA ALA A 33 6.63 25.84 -6.84
C ALA A 33 5.46 25.54 -7.79
N ALA A 34 4.97 26.55 -8.53
CA ALA A 34 3.92 26.38 -9.52
C ALA A 34 4.34 25.42 -10.64
N ARG A 35 5.59 25.51 -11.11
CA ARG A 35 6.15 24.61 -12.13
C ARG A 35 6.32 23.16 -11.66
N LYS A 36 6.56 22.94 -10.37
CA LYS A 36 6.72 21.60 -9.77
C LYS A 36 5.40 20.88 -9.47
N ARG A 37 4.26 21.58 -9.56
CA ARG A 37 2.95 20.96 -9.31
C ARG A 37 2.66 19.91 -10.36
N LYS A 38 1.95 18.85 -9.95
CA LYS A 38 1.58 17.74 -10.85
C LYS A 38 0.66 18.15 -11.99
N ASP A 39 -0.11 19.21 -11.78
CA ASP A 39 -1.06 19.75 -12.75
C ASP A 39 -0.50 20.87 -13.62
N ALA A 40 0.79 21.21 -13.50
CA ALA A 40 1.40 22.32 -14.25
C ALA A 40 1.30 22.17 -15.78
N ALA A 41 1.23 20.94 -16.30
CA ALA A 41 1.10 20.64 -17.72
C ALA A 41 -0.36 20.54 -18.20
N LEU A 42 -1.35 20.70 -17.33
CA LEU A 42 -2.77 20.49 -17.63
C LEU A 42 -3.50 21.85 -17.73
N SER A 43 -4.33 22.04 -18.76
CA SER A 43 -5.00 23.33 -19.04
C SER A 43 -6.25 23.59 -18.20
N HIS A 44 -6.97 22.54 -17.80
CA HIS A 44 -8.30 22.66 -17.17
C HIS A 44 -8.41 21.98 -15.81
N VAL A 45 -7.28 21.52 -15.25
CA VAL A 45 -7.26 20.72 -14.02
C VAL A 45 -6.46 21.45 -12.96
N ILE A 46 -7.05 21.58 -11.77
CA ILE A 46 -6.39 22.10 -10.57
C ILE A 46 -6.42 21.01 -9.50
N ILE A 47 -5.26 20.45 -9.15
CA ILE A 47 -5.12 19.36 -8.18
C ILE A 47 -4.75 19.92 -6.80
N CYS A 48 -5.47 19.50 -5.76
CA CYS A 48 -5.08 19.77 -4.39
C CYS A 48 -4.05 18.73 -3.92
N GLU A 49 -2.80 19.14 -3.70
CA GLU A 49 -1.73 18.24 -3.24
C GLU A 49 -1.66 18.08 -1.70
N LYS A 50 -2.65 18.63 -0.98
CA LYS A 50 -2.70 18.54 0.49
C LYS A 50 -3.00 17.09 0.92
N ARG A 51 -2.16 16.53 1.79
CA ARG A 51 -2.38 15.19 2.36
C ARG A 51 -3.61 15.19 3.28
N ASP A 52 -4.54 14.28 3.01
CA ASP A 52 -5.70 14.05 3.89
C ASP A 52 -5.27 13.27 5.14
N LYS A 53 -5.41 13.91 6.31
CA LYS A 53 -5.06 13.34 7.62
C LYS A 53 -6.04 12.26 8.07
N LYS A 54 -7.30 12.32 7.63
CA LYS A 54 -8.32 11.33 8.00
C LYS A 54 -8.10 10.02 7.23
N ALA A 55 -7.87 10.13 5.91
CA ALA A 55 -7.57 8.98 5.06
C ALA A 55 -6.23 8.31 5.38
N ALA A 56 -5.24 9.09 5.84
CA ALA A 56 -3.90 8.57 6.18
C ALA A 56 -3.89 7.45 7.23
N ARG A 57 -4.95 7.32 8.04
CA ARG A 57 -5.09 6.24 9.04
C ARG A 57 -5.38 4.88 8.41
N PHE A 58 -5.95 4.86 7.21
CA PHE A 58 -6.32 3.63 6.48
C PHE A 58 -5.24 3.21 5.48
N THR A 59 -4.16 3.99 5.36
CA THR A 59 -2.98 3.64 4.57
C THR A 59 -1.93 2.99 5.44
N THR A 60 -1.17 2.04 4.89
CA THR A 60 -0.04 1.43 5.60
C THR A 60 1.09 2.43 5.82
N ALA A 61 1.72 2.39 6.99
CA ALA A 61 2.85 3.26 7.32
C ALA A 61 4.11 2.90 6.51
N GLY A 62 4.27 1.62 6.15
CA GLY A 62 5.36 1.08 5.35
C GLY A 62 4.95 -0.23 4.68
N VAL A 63 5.87 -0.82 3.93
CA VAL A 63 5.66 -2.10 3.25
C VAL A 63 5.80 -3.24 4.28
N PRO A 64 4.79 -4.10 4.45
CA PRO A 64 4.88 -5.21 5.40
C PRO A 64 5.78 -6.33 4.86
N TYR A 65 6.48 -7.03 5.76
CA TYR A 65 7.14 -8.30 5.44
C TYR A 65 6.07 -9.28 4.93
N PRO A 66 6.28 -10.06 3.84
CA PRO A 66 7.52 -10.38 3.13
C PRO A 66 7.82 -9.54 1.87
N PHE A 67 7.11 -8.44 1.63
CA PHE A 67 7.27 -7.67 0.40
C PHE A 67 8.48 -6.73 0.45
N THR A 68 9.15 -6.54 -0.69
CA THR A 68 10.30 -5.63 -0.82
C THR A 68 9.93 -4.28 -1.42
N SER A 69 8.86 -4.23 -2.22
CA SER A 69 8.38 -3.01 -2.88
C SER A 69 6.92 -2.74 -2.56
N ARG A 70 6.57 -1.44 -2.47
CA ARG A 70 5.20 -0.97 -2.28
C ARG A 70 4.28 -1.42 -3.41
N GLU A 71 4.78 -1.41 -4.64
CA GLU A 71 4.02 -1.83 -5.82
C GLU A 71 3.63 -3.31 -5.76
N GLN A 72 4.51 -4.17 -5.23
CA GLN A 72 4.22 -5.58 -5.04
C GLN A 72 3.12 -5.79 -4.00
N PHE A 73 3.21 -5.06 -2.88
CA PHE A 73 2.20 -5.09 -1.83
C PHE A 73 0.82 -4.63 -2.35
N GLU A 74 0.77 -3.47 -3.00
CA GLU A 74 -0.49 -2.94 -3.54
C GLU A 74 -1.08 -3.84 -4.64
N ARG A 75 -0.22 -4.47 -5.46
CA ARG A 75 -0.66 -5.45 -6.46
C ARG A 75 -1.26 -6.70 -5.81
N SER A 76 -0.72 -7.14 -4.67
CA SER A 76 -1.24 -8.31 -3.94
C SER A 76 -2.65 -8.09 -3.38
N LEU A 77 -3.00 -6.84 -3.03
CA LEU A 77 -4.31 -6.46 -2.47
C LEU A 77 -5.33 -6.01 -3.51
N ARG A 78 -4.97 -5.99 -4.79
CA ARG A 78 -5.80 -5.41 -5.86
C ARG A 78 -7.14 -6.12 -6.04
N ASN A 79 -7.20 -7.43 -5.78
CA ASN A 79 -8.39 -8.23 -6.00
C ASN A 79 -9.18 -8.39 -4.70
N PRO A 80 -10.48 -8.05 -4.67
CA PRO A 80 -11.32 -8.27 -3.50
C PRO A 80 -11.54 -9.77 -3.29
N LEU A 81 -11.66 -10.21 -2.04
CA LEU A 81 -11.88 -11.62 -1.69
C LEU A 81 -13.35 -11.97 -1.47
N GLY A 82 -14.26 -11.00 -1.36
CA GLY A 82 -15.66 -11.24 -0.97
C GLY A 82 -16.50 -11.93 -2.05
N THR A 83 -17.63 -12.50 -1.62
CA THR A 83 -18.60 -13.20 -2.48
C THR A 83 -19.30 -12.29 -3.47
N ASP A 84 -19.41 -10.99 -3.15
CA ASP A 84 -20.13 -10.03 -4.00
C ASP A 84 -19.34 -9.65 -5.25
N TRP A 85 -18.02 -9.87 -5.25
CA TRP A 85 -17.12 -9.50 -6.34
C TRP A 85 -16.57 -10.71 -7.11
N ASN A 86 -16.77 -11.93 -6.61
CA ASN A 86 -16.23 -13.16 -7.19
C ASN A 86 -17.32 -14.21 -7.36
N THR A 87 -17.11 -15.17 -8.28
CA THR A 87 -17.98 -16.35 -8.35
C THR A 87 -17.83 -17.22 -7.09
N ALA A 88 -18.86 -17.99 -6.75
CA ALA A 88 -18.86 -18.84 -5.56
C ALA A 88 -17.65 -19.81 -5.51
N GLU A 89 -17.29 -20.40 -6.64
CA GLU A 89 -16.13 -21.28 -6.77
C GLU A 89 -14.80 -20.53 -6.55
N SER A 90 -14.63 -19.37 -7.19
CA SER A 90 -13.43 -18.54 -7.03
C SER A 90 -13.27 -18.08 -5.59
N HIS A 91 -14.36 -17.64 -4.95
CA HIS A 91 -14.37 -17.25 -3.54
C HIS A 91 -13.92 -18.41 -2.64
N ALA A 92 -14.50 -19.60 -2.84
CA ALA A 92 -14.14 -20.79 -2.07
C ALA A 92 -12.66 -21.15 -2.22
N ALA A 93 -12.11 -21.06 -3.43
CA ALA A 93 -10.69 -21.31 -3.67
C ALA A 93 -9.77 -20.25 -3.03
N LEU A 94 -10.15 -18.97 -3.05
CA LEU A 94 -9.35 -17.86 -2.52
C LEU A 94 -9.29 -17.83 -0.99
N VAL A 95 -10.37 -18.25 -0.32
CA VAL A 95 -10.48 -18.23 1.16
C VAL A 95 -10.05 -19.57 1.78
N ALA A 96 -9.81 -20.61 0.97
CA ALA A 96 -9.38 -21.92 1.46
C ALA A 96 -8.06 -21.80 2.27
N PRO A 97 -8.02 -22.32 3.52
CA PRO A 97 -6.82 -22.26 4.33
C PRO A 97 -5.71 -23.16 3.76
N ARG A 98 -4.45 -22.77 3.95
CA ARG A 98 -3.30 -23.58 3.51
C ARG A 98 -3.21 -24.94 4.20
N LEU A 99 -3.71 -25.02 5.44
CA LEU A 99 -3.72 -26.21 6.26
C LEU A 99 -5.14 -26.43 6.77
N SER A 100 -5.72 -27.57 6.42
CA SER A 100 -6.99 -28.05 6.96
C SER A 100 -6.75 -29.36 7.69
N THR A 101 -7.26 -29.48 8.91
CA THR A 101 -7.20 -30.71 9.71
C THR A 101 -8.61 -31.21 9.95
N VAL A 102 -8.77 -32.52 9.96
CA VAL A 102 -10.06 -33.14 10.26
C VAL A 102 -10.24 -33.20 11.77
N ARG A 103 -11.34 -32.63 12.27
CA ARG A 103 -11.65 -32.66 13.70
C ARG A 103 -11.77 -34.13 14.17
N GLY A 104 -11.09 -34.45 15.26
CA GLY A 104 -11.16 -35.78 15.89
C GLY A 104 -10.26 -36.85 15.25
N ALA A 105 -9.52 -36.52 14.19
CA ALA A 105 -8.53 -37.42 13.61
C ALA A 105 -7.16 -37.21 14.28
N ILE A 106 -6.46 -38.32 14.59
CA ILE A 106 -5.06 -38.28 15.04
C ILE A 106 -4.17 -38.03 13.81
N ILE A 107 -3.29 -37.04 13.89
CA ILE A 107 -2.34 -36.72 12.81
C ILE A 107 -1.08 -37.56 13.03
N GLU A 108 -0.91 -38.60 12.20
CA GLU A 108 0.30 -39.42 12.22
C GLU A 108 1.49 -38.64 11.64
N ALA A 109 2.68 -38.89 12.20
CA ALA A 109 3.90 -38.29 11.71
C ALA A 109 4.20 -38.76 10.28
N ILE A 110 4.78 -37.87 9.47
CA ILE A 110 5.20 -38.21 8.10
C ILE A 110 6.27 -39.32 8.17
N PRO A 111 6.05 -40.47 7.52
CA PRO A 111 7.01 -41.57 7.59
C PRO A 111 8.31 -41.18 6.88
N GLN A 112 9.44 -41.47 7.52
CA GLN A 112 10.75 -41.27 6.90
C GLN A 112 10.88 -42.17 5.67
N HIS A 113 11.38 -41.62 4.55
CA HIS A 113 11.53 -42.29 3.25
C HIS A 113 12.17 -43.70 3.34
N ARG A 114 13.07 -43.91 4.30
CA ARG A 114 13.74 -45.21 4.53
C ARG A 114 12.83 -46.29 5.13
N LYS A 115 11.76 -45.93 5.84
CA LYS A 115 10.81 -46.87 6.48
C LYS A 115 9.49 -47.04 5.71
N ALA A 116 9.19 -46.17 4.73
CA ALA A 116 7.93 -46.18 3.99
C ALA A 116 7.71 -47.41 3.07
N ALA A 117 8.78 -48.11 2.68
CA ALA A 117 8.69 -49.26 1.77
C ALA A 117 8.38 -50.60 2.47
N ALA A 118 8.53 -50.70 3.80
CA ALA A 118 8.44 -51.98 4.50
C ALA A 118 6.99 -52.46 4.77
N GLY A 119 6.02 -51.55 4.87
CA GLY A 119 4.64 -51.89 5.26
C GLY A 119 3.70 -52.26 4.10
N LYS A 120 3.90 -51.74 2.88
CA LYS A 120 2.94 -51.92 1.77
C LYS A 120 3.08 -53.26 1.02
N LYS A 121 4.16 -54.03 1.26
CA LYS A 121 4.41 -55.32 0.56
C LYS A 121 3.80 -56.53 1.27
N ALA A 122 3.44 -56.43 2.55
CA ALA A 122 2.89 -57.54 3.32
C ALA A 122 1.42 -57.83 2.96
N ASP A 123 0.60 -56.79 2.80
CA ASP A 123 -0.83 -56.92 2.51
C ASP A 123 -1.12 -57.48 1.11
N ALA A 124 -0.30 -57.13 0.11
CA ALA A 124 -0.46 -57.63 -1.26
C ALA A 124 -0.13 -59.13 -1.40
N LYS A 125 0.73 -59.69 -0.53
CA LYS A 125 1.14 -61.10 -0.59
C LYS A 125 0.09 -62.04 0.03
N LYS A 126 -0.71 -61.55 0.98
CA LYS A 126 -1.78 -62.34 1.62
C LYS A 126 -2.98 -62.55 0.68
N LYS A 127 -3.30 -61.57 -0.18
CA LYS A 127 -4.40 -61.67 -1.17
C LYS A 127 -4.10 -62.60 -2.36
N LYS A 128 -2.84 -62.85 -2.70
CA LYS A 128 -2.45 -63.77 -3.81
C LYS A 128 -2.32 -65.24 -3.40
N LYS A 129 -2.41 -65.56 -2.11
CA LYS A 129 -2.35 -66.93 -1.59
C LYS A 129 -3.73 -67.54 -1.29
N ALA A 130 -4.79 -66.78 -1.57
CA ALA A 130 -6.19 -67.18 -1.48
C ALA A 130 -6.82 -67.06 -2.86
N VAL A 131 -6.32 -67.86 -3.80
CA VAL A 131 -6.97 -68.26 -5.05
C VAL A 131 -6.40 -69.62 -5.45
#